data_AF-A0A1C5MCC5-F1
#
_entry.id   AF-A0A1C5MCC5-F1
#
_cell.length_a   1.000
_cell.length_b   1.000
_cell.length_c   1.000
_cell.angle_alpha   90.00
_cell.angle_beta   90.00
_cell.angle_gamma   90.00
#
_symmetry.space_group_name_H-M   'P 1'
#
loop_
_entity.id
_entity.type
_entity.pdbx_description
1 polymer ?
#
loop_
_entity_poly.entity_id
_entity_poly.type
_entity_poly.pdbx_seq_one_letter_code
_entity_poly.pdbx_strand_id
1 'polypeptide(L)' 'MPQIKQGLEKKLDAMVMRELYTKYKTAPTEEEKEKARKEYLDRRGVPESFRW' A
#
# COMPACT_ATOMS: atom_id res chain seq x y z
N MET A 1 17.24 -18.34 -13.64
CA MET A 1 16.89 -16.92 -13.38
C MET A 1 15.68 -16.69 -12.43
N PRO A 2 15.32 -17.56 -11.47
CA PRO A 2 14.16 -17.29 -10.59
C PRO A 2 14.34 -16.06 -9.67
N GLN A 3 15.59 -15.71 -9.34
CA GLN A 3 15.91 -14.57 -8.48
C GLN A 3 15.56 -13.21 -9.13
N ILE A 4 15.74 -13.07 -10.44
CA ILE A 4 15.40 -11.83 -11.16
C ILE A 4 13.88 -11.61 -11.16
N LYS A 5 13.11 -12.67 -11.44
CA LYS A 5 11.64 -12.62 -11.41
C LYS A 5 11.14 -12.20 -10.03
N GLN A 6 11.62 -12.84 -8.96
CA GLN A 6 11.24 -12.49 -7.59
C GLN A 6 11.65 -11.07 -7.21
N GLY A 7 12.81 -10.60 -7.68
CA GLY A 7 13.26 -9.23 -7.45
C GLY A 7 12.35 -8.19 -8.13
N LEU A 8 11.89 -8.47 -9.35
CA LEU A 8 10.95 -7.62 -10.08
C LEU A 8 9.58 -7.58 -9.41
N GLU A 9 9.05 -8.72 -8.97
CA GLU A 9 7.79 -8.81 -8.23
C GLU A 9 7.84 -7.95 -6.95
N LYS A 10 8.91 -8.11 -6.14
CA LYS A 10 9.12 -7.28 -4.94
C LYS A 10 9.21 -5.79 -5.23
N LYS A 11 9.85 -5.40 -6.34
CA LYS A 11 9.96 -3.99 -6.74
C LYS A 11 8.60 -3.43 -7.14
N LEU A 12 7.80 -4.22 -7.86
CA LEU A 12 6.44 -3.83 -8.24
C LEU A 12 5.57 -3.62 -7.00
N ASP A 13 5.60 -4.55 -6.06
CA ASP A 13 4.87 -4.43 -4.79
C ASP A 13 5.29 -3.19 -4.01
N ALA A 14 6.60 -2.91 -3.95
CA ALA A 14 7.12 -1.72 -3.28
C ALA A 14 6.64 -0.41 -3.95
N MET A 15 6.54 -0.37 -5.28
CA MET A 15 6.01 0.79 -6.00
C MET A 15 4.53 1.01 -5.68
N VAL A 16 3.72 -0.05 -5.70
CA VAL A 16 2.29 0.05 -5.38
C VAL A 16 2.07 0.51 -3.93
N MET A 17 2.84 -0.04 -2.98
CA MET A 17 2.80 0.39 -1.58
C MET A 17 3.15 1.87 -1.41
N ARG A 18 4.13 2.36 -2.18
CA ARG A 18 4.54 3.76 -2.16
C ARG A 18 3.46 4.68 -2.71
N GLU A 19 2.79 4.27 -3.78
CA GLU A 19 1.69 5.01 -4.39
C GLU A 19 0.50 5.10 -3.44
N LEU A 20 0.07 3.97 -2.86
CA LEU A 20 -1.02 3.93 -1.87
C LEU A 20 -0.71 4.81 -0.66
N TYR A 21 0.51 4.74 -0.12
CA TYR A 21 0.92 5.59 0.99
C TYR A 21 0.91 7.08 0.60
N THR A 22 1.38 7.42 -0.59
CA THR A 22 1.39 8.82 -1.08
C THR A 22 -0.04 9.33 -1.23
N LYS A 23 -0.92 8.55 -1.87
CA LYS A 23 -2.34 8.90 -2.01
C LYS A 23 -3.02 9.06 -0.65
N TYR A 24 -2.76 8.16 0.30
CA TYR A 24 -3.21 8.32 1.68
C TYR A 24 -2.69 9.61 2.35
N LYS A 25 -1.50 10.09 2.03
CA LYS A 25 -0.95 11.32 2.64
C LYS A 25 -1.36 12.61 1.93
N THR A 26 -1.66 12.56 0.64
CA THR A 26 -1.84 13.76 -0.20
C THR A 26 -3.18 13.83 -0.91
N ALA A 27 -4.08 12.86 -0.72
CA ALA A 27 -5.41 12.90 -1.34
C ALA A 27 -6.17 14.18 -0.92
N PRO A 28 -6.88 14.83 -1.86
CA PRO A 28 -7.59 16.09 -1.60
C PRO A 28 -8.87 15.88 -0.78
N THR A 29 -9.42 14.67 -0.76
CA THR A 29 -10.66 14.34 -0.05
C THR A 29 -10.41 13.29 1.03
N GLU A 30 -11.11 13.39 2.16
CA GLU A 30 -10.99 12.42 3.25
C GLU A 30 -11.51 11.03 2.83
N GLU A 31 -12.48 10.93 1.93
CA GLU A 31 -12.96 9.64 1.43
C GLU A 31 -11.87 8.88 0.64
N GLU A 32 -11.18 9.56 -0.29
CA GLU A 32 -10.09 8.95 -1.04
C GLU A 32 -8.89 8.61 -0.16
N LYS A 33 -8.65 9.43 0.86
CA LYS A 33 -7.62 9.25 1.86
C LYS A 33 -7.90 8.01 2.72
N GLU A 34 -9.12 7.88 3.23
CA GLU A 34 -9.61 6.74 4.01
C GLU A 34 -9.55 5.45 3.18
N LYS A 35 -9.97 5.51 1.91
CA LYS A 35 -9.89 4.37 0.98
C LYS A 35 -8.45 3.91 0.74
N ALA A 36 -7.53 4.85 0.48
CA ALA A 36 -6.11 4.54 0.29
C ALA A 36 -5.46 4.03 1.59
N ARG A 37 -5.86 4.55 2.76
CA ARG A 37 -5.41 4.09 4.08
C ARG A 37 -5.79 2.63 4.31
N LYS A 38 -7.08 2.29 4.09
CA LYS A 38 -7.59 0.93 4.28
C LYS A 38 -6.87 -0.05 3.36
N GLU A 39 -6.77 0.27 2.07
CA GLU A 39 -6.08 -0.59 1.11
C GLU A 39 -4.59 -0.77 1.43
N TYR A 40 -3.90 0.29 1.87
CA TYR A 40 -2.51 0.19 2.33
C TYR A 40 -2.37 -0.74 3.54
N LEU A 41 -3.23 -0.59 4.55
CA LEU A 41 -3.18 -1.39 5.78
C LEU A 41 -3.57 -2.85 5.54
N ASP A 42 -4.52 -3.11 4.64
CA ASP A 42 -4.90 -4.46 4.19
C ASP A 42 -3.72 -5.17 3.54
N ARG A 43 -3.05 -4.52 2.57
CA ARG A 43 -1.89 -5.13 1.91
C ARG A 43 -0.68 -5.29 2.85
N ARG A 44 -0.58 -4.46 3.89
CA ARG A 44 0.42 -4.62 4.97
C ARG A 44 0.08 -5.73 5.95
N GLY A 45 -1.13 -6.29 5.89
CA GLY A 45 -1.57 -7.36 6.79
C GLY A 45 -1.80 -6.89 8.23
N VAL A 46 -2.06 -5.60 8.44
CA VAL A 46 -2.33 -5.07 9.79
C VAL A 46 -3.73 -5.53 10.21
N PRO A 47 -3.92 -6.22 11.35
CA PRO A 47 -5.26 -6.61 11.77
C PRO A 47 -6.11 -5.39 12.10
N GLU A 48 -7.42 -5.45 11.85
CA GLU A 48 -8.32 -4.30 12.01
C GLU A 48 -8.29 -3.68 13.42
N SER A 49 -8.11 -4.50 14.45
CA SER A 49 -7.96 -4.07 15.85
C SER A 49 -6.75 -3.14 16.11
N PHE A 50 -5.76 -3.13 15.20
CA PHE A 50 -4.58 -2.28 15.28
C PHE A 50 -4.66 -1.05 14.36
N ARG A 51 -5.80 -0.81 13.70
CA ARG A 51 -5.99 0.27 12.70
C ARG A 51 -6.75 1.48 13.27
N TRP A 52 -6.42 1.89 14.50
CA TRP A 52 -6.91 3.15 15.08
C TRP A 52 -6.44 4.35 14.24
#